data_AF-A0A955RCG7-F1
#
_entry.id   AF-A0A955RCG7-F1
#
_cell.length_a   1.000
_cell.length_b   1.000
_cell.length_c   1.000
_cell.angle_alpha   90.00
_cell.angle_beta   90.00
_cell.angle_gamma   90.00
#
_symmetry.space_group_name_H-M   'P 1'
#
loop_
_entity.id
_entity.type
_entity.pdbx_description
1 polymer ?
#
loop_
_entity_poly.entity_id
_entity_poly.type
_entity_poly.pdbx_seq_one_letter_code
_entity_poly.pdbx_strand_id
1 'polypeptide(L)'
;MAAWGMLLLAWLAGCSGEPWPEGNQMKFALECAHAEASCESCHPADQPIGPVDEECASCHIDVRPASHDPETTGTCSDCHEGACGWDSVTSPHPPGFSEPELHGLVFDLQDPSEGDCRECHGEDLSGGDAQGCDDCHAREGHPDWRTECTFCHGGAEGTSGAPPEDIDNTTDPTAISFRAHMAHVEPGTEYRALPCSDCHTDHNDIFTPDHIFDDTPGIGEVVFGRSPSPATVWDGGSCSSNYCHGAGQRNDGTITDGNTPLDCDACHRTTSQWGQMSGFHETHLEEPGIVCNDCHSAIVDRSGAVVTGPRHVDGSRDVSFYEASMSRDPVVGTCLGSCHGYDHQGEGWGHVPGYDDPELHGYDSNLQTSDCRSCHGADWAGGVAQGCDDCHASEGHADWRNDCTFCHGGLNGDVDGLPPEDIDNETDEALISFGAHPEHADPGGIGHPAYSCDQCHVLPGGALAAGHAIDDTPGVAEVDLSGGLSWEGGYDPVAISCSTMYCHGDGHEPSGTIADDAGALTCDSCHPTTSNQQAMSGTHASHLSEGITCSECHAP
;
A
#
# COMPACT_ATOMS: atom_id res chain seq x y z
N MET A 1 38.89 27.13 -90.92
CA MET A 1 39.21 26.90 -89.50
C MET A 1 38.74 28.10 -88.72
N ALA A 2 38.08 27.82 -87.60
CA ALA A 2 36.97 28.56 -87.02
C ALA A 2 37.33 29.91 -86.36
N ALA A 3 36.30 30.74 -86.29
CA ALA A 3 36.22 32.04 -85.64
C ALA A 3 36.29 31.95 -84.11
N TRP A 4 36.60 33.07 -83.45
CA TRP A 4 35.66 33.91 -82.70
C TRP A 4 36.46 34.86 -81.78
N GLY A 5 36.18 36.15 -81.90
CA GLY A 5 36.69 37.20 -81.03
C GLY A 5 35.55 37.98 -80.43
N MET A 6 35.78 38.39 -79.17
CA MET A 6 35.06 39.37 -78.33
C MET A 6 33.67 38.99 -77.82
N LEU A 7 33.53 38.94 -76.48
CA LEU A 7 32.77 39.95 -75.72
C LEU A 7 32.94 39.72 -74.21
N LEU A 8 33.70 40.62 -73.59
CA LEU A 8 33.54 41.02 -72.18
C LEU A 8 32.42 42.06 -72.18
N LEU A 9 31.31 41.81 -71.49
CA LEU A 9 30.48 42.81 -70.81
C LEU A 9 29.26 42.15 -70.13
N ALA A 10 29.13 42.48 -68.84
CA ALA A 10 27.90 42.57 -68.05
C ALA A 10 27.01 41.33 -67.92
N TRP A 11 27.11 40.65 -66.77
CA TRP A 11 25.97 40.03 -66.12
C TRP A 11 25.74 40.73 -64.78
N LEU A 12 25.08 41.89 -64.87
CA LEU A 12 24.19 42.36 -63.81
C LEU A 12 22.79 41.97 -64.28
N ALA A 13 22.37 40.76 -63.93
CA ALA A 13 20.99 40.35 -64.07
C ALA A 13 20.56 39.88 -62.67
N GLY A 14 19.79 40.73 -61.99
CA GLY A 14 19.07 40.32 -60.80
C GLY A 14 18.23 39.09 -61.12
N CYS A 15 18.01 38.25 -60.11
CA CYS A 15 17.27 36.99 -60.16
C CYS A 15 15.77 37.13 -60.63
N SER A 16 15.38 38.22 -61.29
CA SER A 16 14.00 38.60 -61.63
C SER A 16 13.77 38.97 -63.11
N GLY A 17 14.52 38.42 -64.08
CA GLY A 17 14.55 38.99 -65.43
C GLY A 17 14.45 38.10 -66.67
N GLU A 18 14.84 36.82 -66.65
CA GLU A 18 14.82 35.98 -67.86
C GLU A 18 14.12 34.63 -67.60
N PRO A 19 13.31 34.13 -68.55
CA PRO A 19 12.57 32.89 -68.37
C PRO A 19 13.55 31.72 -68.46
N TRP A 20 13.70 31.01 -67.35
CA TRP A 20 14.38 29.73 -67.29
C TRP A 20 13.70 28.72 -68.24
N PRO A 21 14.44 27.76 -68.81
CA PRO A 21 13.83 26.67 -69.60
C PRO A 21 12.73 25.97 -68.79
N GLU A 22 11.63 25.62 -69.44
CA GLU A 22 10.43 25.03 -68.82
C GLU A 22 10.80 23.89 -67.85
N GLY A 23 10.58 24.12 -66.55
CA GLY A 23 10.92 23.18 -65.47
C GLY A 23 11.74 23.77 -64.32
N ASN A 24 12.45 24.90 -64.54
CA ASN A 24 13.31 25.53 -63.54
C ASN A 24 12.76 26.89 -63.06
N GLN A 25 11.57 26.92 -62.47
CA GLN A 25 11.08 28.13 -61.78
C GLN A 25 11.50 28.07 -60.30
N MET A 26 11.80 29.23 -59.70
CA MET A 26 11.93 29.33 -58.24
C MET A 26 10.63 28.80 -57.62
N LYS A 27 10.74 27.76 -56.79
CA LYS A 27 9.57 27.11 -56.19
C LYS A 27 8.83 28.01 -55.19
N PHE A 28 9.49 29.06 -54.70
CA PHE A 28 8.94 30.07 -53.82
C PHE A 28 9.51 31.45 -54.20
N ALA A 29 8.79 32.51 -53.85
CA ALA A 29 9.25 33.88 -54.07
C ALA A 29 10.30 34.23 -53.00
N LEU A 30 11.43 34.78 -53.43
CA LEU A 30 12.41 35.38 -52.51
C LEU A 30 11.87 36.76 -52.10
N GLU A 31 11.44 36.86 -50.84
CA GLU A 31 10.88 38.08 -50.26
C GLU A 31 11.81 38.63 -49.17
N CYS A 32 11.63 39.90 -48.80
CA CYS A 32 12.36 40.53 -47.70
C CYS A 32 13.89 40.49 -47.90
N ALA A 33 14.68 40.18 -46.86
CA ALA A 33 16.15 40.13 -46.96
C ALA A 33 16.64 39.11 -48.03
N HIS A 34 15.87 38.06 -48.30
CA HIS A 34 16.18 37.07 -49.33
C HIS A 34 16.00 37.63 -50.75
N ALA A 35 15.18 38.67 -50.94
CA ALA A 35 15.03 39.35 -52.22
C ALA A 35 16.30 40.12 -52.64
N GLU A 36 17.15 40.48 -51.67
CA GLU A 36 18.40 41.19 -51.89
C GLU A 36 19.63 40.26 -51.95
N ALA A 37 19.45 38.96 -51.67
CA ALA A 37 20.52 37.98 -51.70
C ALA A 37 21.05 37.76 -53.14
N SER A 38 22.37 37.72 -53.27
CA SER A 38 23.04 37.42 -54.56
C SER A 38 22.81 35.98 -54.97
N CYS A 39 22.51 35.71 -56.23
CA CYS A 39 22.22 34.36 -56.72
C CYS A 39 23.38 33.36 -56.43
N GLU A 40 24.62 33.83 -56.35
CA GLU A 40 25.83 33.05 -56.00
C GLU A 40 25.87 32.58 -54.55
N SER A 41 25.05 33.14 -53.65
CA SER A 41 24.95 32.68 -52.26
C SER A 41 24.26 31.32 -52.15
N CYS A 42 23.41 30.98 -53.14
CA CYS A 42 22.70 29.70 -53.20
C CYS A 42 23.27 28.77 -54.29
N HIS A 43 24.00 29.33 -55.25
CA HIS A 43 24.56 28.59 -56.39
C HIS A 43 26.06 28.84 -56.54
N PRO A 44 26.92 28.02 -55.88
CA PRO A 44 28.36 28.10 -56.03
C PRO A 44 28.79 27.96 -57.50
N ALA A 45 29.70 28.83 -57.94
CA ALA A 45 30.11 28.93 -59.35
C ALA A 45 30.79 27.67 -59.91
N ASP A 46 31.16 26.72 -59.06
CA ASP A 46 31.83 25.47 -59.38
C ASP A 46 30.89 24.25 -59.46
N GLN A 47 29.58 24.43 -59.26
CA GLN A 47 28.59 23.35 -59.35
C GLN A 47 27.48 23.63 -60.39
N PRO A 48 26.91 22.57 -61.03
CA PRO A 48 25.73 22.72 -61.87
C PRO A 48 24.57 23.27 -61.04
N ILE A 49 23.86 24.28 -61.55
CA ILE A 49 22.68 24.83 -60.87
C ILE A 49 21.59 23.75 -60.84
N GLY A 50 21.43 23.12 -59.69
CA GLY A 50 20.43 22.09 -59.38
C GLY A 50 19.47 22.55 -58.29
N PRO A 51 18.51 21.70 -57.89
CA PRO A 51 17.62 22.00 -56.77
C PRO A 51 18.45 22.25 -55.51
N VAL A 52 18.20 23.38 -54.86
CA VAL A 52 18.65 23.68 -53.50
C VAL A 52 17.66 23.11 -52.51
N ASP A 53 18.17 22.65 -51.38
CA ASP A 53 17.38 22.13 -50.27
C ASP A 53 16.45 23.23 -49.72
N GLU A 54 15.22 22.85 -49.33
CA GLU A 54 14.17 23.78 -48.89
C GLU A 54 14.17 24.00 -47.37
N GLU A 55 15.00 23.26 -46.61
CA GLU A 55 15.13 23.42 -45.16
C GLU A 55 15.99 24.64 -44.80
N CYS A 56 15.52 25.43 -43.84
CA CYS A 56 16.20 26.66 -43.39
C CYS A 56 17.66 26.38 -42.95
N ALA A 57 17.90 25.25 -42.26
CA ALA A 57 19.21 24.86 -41.74
C ALA A 57 20.23 24.55 -42.85
N SER A 58 19.76 24.10 -44.02
CA SER A 58 20.59 23.76 -45.17
C SER A 58 21.36 24.96 -45.73
N CYS A 59 20.85 26.17 -45.51
CA CYS A 59 21.50 27.43 -45.89
C CYS A 59 22.09 28.20 -44.70
N HIS A 60 21.58 27.98 -43.48
CA HIS A 60 21.93 28.80 -42.31
C HIS A 60 22.81 28.10 -41.26
N ILE A 61 22.92 26.76 -41.24
CA ILE A 61 23.55 26.05 -40.10
C ILE A 61 24.73 25.15 -40.52
N ASP A 62 24.63 24.29 -41.55
CA ASP A 62 25.55 23.15 -41.70
C ASP A 62 26.51 23.10 -42.92
N VAL A 63 26.42 24.00 -43.92
CA VAL A 63 27.28 23.94 -45.14
C VAL A 63 28.17 25.19 -45.35
N ARG A 64 28.85 25.67 -44.30
CA ARG A 64 29.45 27.03 -44.30
C ARG A 64 30.84 27.15 -44.96
N PRO A 65 31.03 28.12 -45.89
CA PRO A 65 32.35 28.64 -46.25
C PRO A 65 32.93 29.56 -45.16
N ALA A 66 34.26 29.61 -45.04
CA ALA A 66 35.01 30.35 -44.02
C ALA A 66 34.85 31.90 -44.02
N SER A 67 33.98 32.46 -44.86
CA SER A 67 33.77 33.91 -44.96
C SER A 67 32.74 34.47 -43.98
N HIS A 68 32.06 33.63 -43.19
CA HIS A 68 30.99 34.06 -42.28
C HIS A 68 31.19 33.44 -40.88
N ASP A 69 32.10 34.07 -40.14
CA ASP A 69 32.42 33.82 -38.74
C ASP A 69 31.30 34.37 -37.82
N PRO A 70 30.78 33.58 -36.86
CA PRO A 70 29.68 33.97 -35.97
C PRO A 70 30.03 35.05 -34.94
N GLU A 71 31.24 35.61 -34.92
CA GLU A 71 31.45 36.87 -34.20
C GLU A 71 30.88 38.10 -34.94
N THR A 72 30.33 37.97 -36.17
CA THR A 72 30.01 39.16 -36.99
C THR A 72 28.71 39.19 -37.81
N THR A 73 27.81 38.20 -37.74
CA THR A 73 26.53 38.30 -38.49
C THR A 73 25.32 37.99 -37.62
N GLY A 74 24.49 39.03 -37.49
CA GLY A 74 23.21 39.20 -36.81
C GLY A 74 22.36 38.01 -36.38
N THR A 75 21.57 38.27 -35.33
CA THR A 75 20.48 37.42 -34.86
C THR A 75 19.38 37.29 -35.92
N CYS A 76 18.56 36.23 -35.88
CA CYS A 76 17.44 36.02 -36.82
C CYS A 76 16.51 37.26 -36.92
N SER A 77 16.40 38.01 -35.83
CA SER A 77 15.69 39.29 -35.72
C SER A 77 16.22 40.39 -36.64
N ASP A 78 17.50 40.37 -37.00
CA ASP A 78 18.12 41.41 -37.84
C ASP A 78 17.56 41.42 -39.27
N CYS A 79 16.94 40.32 -39.70
CA CYS A 79 16.29 40.17 -41.01
C CYS A 79 14.78 39.88 -40.93
N HIS A 80 14.29 39.42 -39.78
CA HIS A 80 12.89 39.09 -39.53
C HIS A 80 12.25 40.02 -38.50
N GLU A 81 12.19 41.31 -38.84
CA GLU A 81 11.49 42.34 -38.09
C GLU A 81 10.42 43.03 -38.96
N GLY A 82 9.37 43.57 -38.33
CA GLY A 82 8.34 44.37 -39.01
C GLY A 82 7.46 43.56 -39.98
N ALA A 83 7.34 44.00 -41.23
CA ALA A 83 6.49 43.37 -42.25
C ALA A 83 6.98 41.98 -42.72
N CYS A 84 8.21 41.63 -42.34
CA CYS A 84 8.86 40.33 -42.57
C CYS A 84 9.16 39.60 -41.25
N GLY A 85 8.60 40.12 -40.15
CA GLY A 85 8.69 39.49 -38.85
C GLY A 85 8.03 38.13 -38.90
N TRP A 86 8.59 37.19 -38.15
CA TRP A 86 7.89 35.95 -37.82
C TRP A 86 6.51 36.33 -37.27
N ASP A 87 5.48 35.55 -37.63
CA ASP A 87 4.24 35.61 -36.86
C ASP A 87 4.63 35.45 -35.40
N SER A 88 4.27 36.43 -34.57
CA SER A 88 4.56 36.36 -33.15
C SER A 88 3.75 35.21 -32.59
N VAL A 89 4.34 34.03 -32.52
CA VAL A 89 3.89 32.98 -31.61
C VAL A 89 4.26 33.52 -30.24
N THR A 90 3.36 34.29 -29.64
CA THR A 90 3.46 34.58 -28.21
C THR A 90 3.44 33.22 -27.54
N SER A 91 4.55 32.86 -26.91
CA SER A 91 4.60 31.70 -26.03
C SER A 91 3.40 31.80 -25.08
N PRO A 92 2.62 30.72 -24.92
CA PRO A 92 1.51 30.72 -23.98
C PRO A 92 2.00 30.88 -22.53
N HIS A 93 3.27 30.58 -22.28
CA HIS A 93 3.89 30.66 -20.96
C HIS A 93 4.28 32.10 -20.57
N PRO A 94 4.34 32.39 -19.26
CA PRO A 94 4.77 33.69 -18.75
C PRO A 94 6.24 33.99 -19.09
N PRO A 95 6.65 35.27 -19.08
CA PRO A 95 8.05 35.64 -19.23
C PRO A 95 8.95 34.96 -18.20
N GLY A 96 10.04 34.34 -18.65
CA GLY A 96 11.00 33.63 -17.79
C GLY A 96 10.65 32.17 -17.51
N PHE A 97 9.62 31.60 -18.15
CA PHE A 97 9.23 30.20 -17.91
C PHE A 97 10.37 29.19 -18.15
N SER A 98 11.38 29.51 -18.96
CA SER A 98 12.56 28.65 -19.13
C SER A 98 13.42 28.46 -17.87
N GLU A 99 13.22 29.27 -16.83
CA GLU A 99 13.93 29.09 -15.56
C GLU A 99 13.45 27.81 -14.86
N PRO A 100 14.35 26.93 -14.38
CA PRO A 100 13.99 25.66 -13.74
C PRO A 100 13.02 25.81 -12.56
N GLU A 101 13.17 26.87 -11.77
CA GLU A 101 12.33 27.14 -10.59
C GLU A 101 10.88 27.48 -10.96
N LEU A 102 10.59 27.74 -12.23
CA LEU A 102 9.24 28.01 -12.72
C LEU A 102 8.67 26.82 -13.49
N HIS A 103 9.25 26.45 -14.63
CA HIS A 103 8.67 25.35 -15.41
C HIS A 103 8.83 24.00 -14.74
N GLY A 104 9.93 23.77 -14.00
CA GLY A 104 10.14 22.54 -13.26
C GLY A 104 9.05 22.35 -12.21
N LEU A 105 8.85 23.36 -11.35
CA LEU A 105 7.80 23.33 -10.33
C LEU A 105 6.39 23.18 -10.91
N VAL A 106 6.08 23.89 -12.01
CA VAL A 106 4.79 23.78 -12.71
C VAL A 106 4.58 22.36 -13.24
N PHE A 107 5.63 21.75 -13.79
CA PHE A 107 5.59 20.40 -14.33
C PHE A 107 5.48 19.36 -13.21
N ASP A 108 6.30 19.46 -12.17
CA ASP A 108 6.32 18.53 -11.04
C ASP A 108 5.00 18.50 -10.26
N LEU A 109 4.33 19.65 -10.15
CA LEU A 109 3.03 19.78 -9.49
C LEU A 109 1.84 19.63 -10.44
N GLN A 110 2.08 19.44 -11.75
CA GLN A 110 1.09 19.50 -12.83
C GLN A 110 0.07 20.64 -12.64
N ASP A 111 0.57 21.88 -12.56
CA ASP A 111 -0.27 23.05 -12.27
C ASP A 111 -1.46 23.12 -13.25
N PRO A 112 -2.71 22.98 -12.77
CA PRO A 112 -3.88 22.90 -13.63
C PRO A 112 -4.15 24.21 -14.39
N SER A 113 -3.49 25.31 -14.02
CA SER A 113 -3.58 26.59 -14.74
C SER A 113 -2.80 26.60 -16.05
N GLU A 114 -1.80 25.73 -16.20
CA GLU A 114 -1.01 25.59 -17.43
C GLU A 114 -1.55 24.47 -18.34
N GLY A 115 -2.41 23.60 -17.79
CA GLY A 115 -3.04 22.49 -18.51
C GLY A 115 -2.11 21.30 -18.70
N ASP A 116 -2.57 20.26 -19.40
CA ASP A 116 -1.74 19.10 -19.68
C ASP A 116 -0.69 19.45 -20.76
N CYS A 117 0.57 19.39 -20.36
CA CYS A 117 1.71 19.73 -21.21
C CYS A 117 1.72 18.92 -22.51
N ARG A 118 1.22 17.69 -22.49
CA ARG A 118 1.19 16.77 -23.65
C ARG A 118 0.30 17.29 -24.77
N GLU A 119 -0.70 18.11 -24.48
CA GLU A 119 -1.58 18.68 -25.49
C GLU A 119 -0.83 19.56 -26.49
N CYS A 120 0.25 20.23 -26.06
CA CYS A 120 1.07 21.10 -26.92
C CYS A 120 2.45 20.50 -27.23
N HIS A 121 3.08 19.86 -26.24
CA HIS A 121 4.43 19.31 -26.33
C HIS A 121 4.47 17.85 -26.80
N GLY A 122 3.31 17.27 -27.12
CA GLY A 122 3.15 15.89 -27.58
C GLY A 122 3.01 14.89 -26.43
N GLU A 123 2.35 13.77 -26.72
CA GLU A 123 2.07 12.69 -25.76
C GLU A 123 3.33 12.15 -25.05
N ASP A 124 4.47 12.13 -25.74
CA ASP A 124 5.77 11.68 -25.22
C ASP A 124 6.71 12.84 -24.87
N LEU A 125 6.22 14.09 -24.91
CA LEU A 125 6.98 15.32 -24.68
C LEU A 125 8.19 15.52 -25.62
N SER A 126 8.25 14.77 -26.72
CA SER A 126 9.30 14.90 -27.74
C SER A 126 9.02 16.03 -28.73
N GLY A 127 7.87 16.71 -28.58
CA GLY A 127 7.43 17.84 -29.39
C GLY A 127 6.02 17.64 -29.96
N GLY A 128 5.52 18.64 -30.66
CA GLY A 128 4.21 18.60 -31.29
C GLY A 128 3.95 19.92 -31.99
N ASP A 129 2.93 20.63 -31.51
CA ASP A 129 2.72 22.04 -31.87
C ASP A 129 3.69 22.98 -31.12
N ALA A 130 4.35 22.48 -30.07
CA ALA A 130 5.40 23.14 -29.29
C ALA A 130 6.74 22.38 -29.32
N GLN A 131 7.78 23.03 -28.77
CA GLN A 131 9.14 22.50 -28.67
C GLN A 131 9.20 21.26 -27.75
N GLY A 132 9.85 20.19 -28.20
CA GLY A 132 10.11 19.01 -27.36
C GLY A 132 11.14 19.26 -26.26
N CYS A 133 11.01 18.54 -25.14
CA CYS A 133 11.82 18.71 -23.94
C CYS A 133 13.26 18.20 -24.12
N ASP A 134 13.42 17.11 -24.89
CA ASP A 134 14.67 16.32 -24.95
C ASP A 134 15.90 17.12 -25.36
N ASP A 135 15.77 17.93 -26.41
CA ASP A 135 16.90 18.70 -26.92
C ASP A 135 17.39 19.74 -25.92
N CYS A 136 16.49 20.29 -25.09
CA CYS A 136 16.84 21.28 -24.08
C CYS A 136 17.52 20.59 -22.90
N HIS A 137 16.87 19.59 -22.31
CA HIS A 137 17.41 18.88 -21.14
C HIS A 137 18.71 18.14 -21.46
N ALA A 138 18.88 17.59 -22.67
CA ALA A 138 20.14 16.99 -23.10
C ALA A 138 21.29 18.01 -23.14
N ARG A 139 21.04 19.28 -23.50
CA ARG A 139 22.07 20.35 -23.50
C ARG A 139 22.44 20.77 -22.08
N GLU A 140 21.48 20.74 -21.17
CA GLU A 140 21.69 21.01 -19.74
C GLU A 140 22.29 19.81 -18.98
N GLY A 141 22.53 18.69 -19.66
CA GLY A 141 23.24 17.53 -19.10
C GLY A 141 22.35 16.39 -18.63
N HIS A 142 21.04 16.46 -18.89
CA HIS A 142 20.03 15.47 -18.52
C HIS A 142 19.39 14.82 -19.77
N PRO A 143 20.15 14.09 -20.59
CA PRO A 143 19.61 13.45 -21.81
C PRO A 143 18.59 12.35 -21.50
N ASP A 144 18.66 11.76 -20.31
CA ASP A 144 17.80 10.66 -19.85
C ASP A 144 16.82 11.13 -18.75
N TRP A 145 16.48 12.43 -18.73
CA TRP A 145 15.71 13.11 -17.66
C TRP A 145 14.42 12.38 -17.24
N ARG A 146 13.74 11.70 -18.18
CA ARG A 146 12.51 10.92 -17.92
C ARG A 146 12.71 9.71 -17.00
N THR A 147 13.94 9.20 -16.92
CA THR A 147 14.32 8.01 -16.16
C THR A 147 15.36 8.33 -15.08
N GLU A 148 15.85 9.56 -15.05
CA GLU A 148 16.83 10.04 -14.08
C GLU A 148 16.09 10.51 -12.82
N CYS A 149 15.77 9.59 -11.90
CA CYS A 149 14.95 9.91 -10.73
C CYS A 149 15.46 11.11 -9.91
N THR A 150 16.79 11.23 -9.77
CA THR A 150 17.44 12.34 -9.05
C THR A 150 17.28 13.70 -9.73
N PHE A 151 16.86 13.74 -11.00
CA PHE A 151 16.60 14.97 -11.72
C PHE A 151 15.39 15.72 -11.14
N CYS A 152 14.30 15.00 -10.84
CA CYS A 152 13.09 15.57 -10.26
C CYS A 152 13.04 15.40 -8.73
N HIS A 153 13.31 14.18 -8.23
CA HIS A 153 13.23 13.90 -6.79
C HIS A 153 14.44 14.39 -5.98
N GLY A 154 15.44 14.97 -6.64
CA GLY A 154 16.66 15.40 -6.00
C GLY A 154 17.64 14.26 -5.70
N GLY A 155 18.91 14.64 -5.57
CA GLY A 155 20.04 13.73 -5.32
C GLY A 155 21.05 14.30 -4.34
N ALA A 156 20.64 15.26 -3.51
CA ALA A 156 21.53 15.95 -2.58
C ALA A 156 22.08 15.03 -1.49
N GLU A 157 21.28 14.05 -1.05
CA GLU A 157 21.66 13.09 0.00
C GLU A 157 22.07 11.71 -0.54
N GLY A 158 21.90 11.45 -1.83
CA GLY A 158 22.25 10.16 -2.43
C GLY A 158 21.88 10.05 -3.90
N THR A 159 22.13 8.88 -4.50
CA THR A 159 21.83 8.60 -5.92
C THR A 159 20.62 7.69 -6.12
N SER A 160 19.85 7.42 -5.06
CA SER A 160 18.66 6.55 -5.11
C SER A 160 17.46 7.22 -5.78
N GLY A 161 17.43 8.55 -5.85
CA GLY A 161 16.24 9.31 -6.21
C GLY A 161 15.16 9.28 -5.13
N ALA A 162 15.48 8.85 -3.92
CA ALA A 162 14.60 9.02 -2.78
C ALA A 162 14.64 10.49 -2.33
N PRO A 163 13.50 11.19 -2.24
CA PRO A 163 13.53 12.63 -2.07
C PRO A 163 14.12 13.06 -0.71
N PRO A 164 15.22 13.85 -0.68
CA PRO A 164 15.69 14.49 0.53
C PRO A 164 14.93 15.78 0.86
N GLU A 165 14.16 16.28 -0.10
CA GLU A 165 13.32 17.46 -0.09
C GLU A 165 12.02 17.13 -0.84
N ASP A 166 10.94 17.87 -0.58
CA ASP A 166 9.69 17.65 -1.33
C ASP A 166 9.85 18.16 -2.78
N ILE A 167 9.03 17.63 -3.70
CA ILE A 167 9.11 17.96 -5.14
C ILE A 167 8.80 19.44 -5.43
N ASP A 168 8.24 20.17 -4.46
CA ASP A 168 8.07 21.62 -4.52
C ASP A 168 9.32 22.42 -4.08
N ASN A 169 10.46 21.74 -3.87
CA ASN A 169 11.72 22.23 -3.33
C ASN A 169 11.66 22.62 -1.83
N THR A 170 10.66 22.14 -1.08
CA THR A 170 10.62 22.35 0.37
C THR A 170 11.74 21.57 1.06
N THR A 171 12.65 22.32 1.69
CA THR A 171 13.83 21.79 2.42
C THR A 171 13.75 21.92 3.93
N ASP A 172 12.70 22.54 4.46
CA ASP A 172 12.51 22.67 5.92
C ASP A 172 12.16 21.29 6.51
N PRO A 173 12.98 20.71 7.40
CA PRO A 173 12.70 19.40 8.00
C PRO A 173 11.44 19.34 8.86
N THR A 174 10.74 20.45 9.07
CA THR A 174 9.42 20.46 9.74
C THR A 174 8.25 20.47 8.75
N ALA A 175 8.53 20.70 7.47
CA ALA A 175 7.54 20.78 6.40
C ALA A 175 7.68 19.66 5.36
N ILE A 176 8.85 18.99 5.27
CA ILE A 176 9.05 17.81 4.41
C ILE A 176 8.04 16.72 4.75
N SER A 177 7.40 16.19 3.72
CA SER A 177 6.28 15.25 3.81
C SER A 177 6.68 13.88 4.37
N PHE A 178 7.91 13.41 4.09
CA PHE A 178 8.45 12.19 4.70
C PHE A 178 9.98 12.25 4.83
N ARG A 179 10.46 12.33 6.08
CA ARG A 179 11.86 12.63 6.41
C ARG A 179 12.73 11.38 6.49
N ALA A 180 12.14 10.22 6.74
CA ALA A 180 12.85 8.96 6.91
C ALA A 180 13.16 8.22 5.59
N HIS A 181 12.95 8.81 4.41
CA HIS A 181 13.20 8.16 3.10
C HIS A 181 14.60 7.52 3.03
N MET A 182 15.64 8.33 3.19
CA MET A 182 17.04 7.89 3.08
C MET A 182 17.41 6.81 4.08
N ALA A 183 16.85 6.87 5.30
CA ALA A 183 17.06 5.85 6.31
C ALA A 183 16.55 4.47 5.88
N HIS A 184 15.50 4.39 5.05
CA HIS A 184 14.94 3.13 4.57
C HIS A 184 15.57 2.64 3.27
N VAL A 185 15.87 3.53 2.33
CA VAL A 185 16.37 3.14 0.99
C VAL A 185 17.88 2.92 0.95
N GLU A 186 18.62 3.35 1.98
CA GLU A 186 20.04 3.03 2.13
C GLU A 186 20.23 1.80 3.03
N PRO A 187 21.22 0.95 2.73
CA PRO A 187 21.47 -0.23 3.56
C PRO A 187 22.06 0.15 4.92
N GLY A 188 21.37 -0.23 5.99
CA GLY A 188 21.87 -0.13 7.36
C GLY A 188 22.79 -1.30 7.76
N THR A 189 23.36 -1.22 8.95
CA THR A 189 24.08 -2.34 9.56
C THR A 189 23.13 -3.45 10.03
N GLU A 190 21.88 -3.10 10.32
CA GLU A 190 20.86 -3.97 10.92
C GLU A 190 19.72 -4.33 9.95
N TYR A 191 19.67 -3.77 8.75
CA TYR A 191 18.58 -4.00 7.79
C TYR A 191 19.05 -3.91 6.34
N ARG A 192 18.30 -4.52 5.41
CA ARG A 192 18.51 -4.31 3.97
C ARG A 192 17.93 -2.95 3.56
N ALA A 193 18.52 -2.35 2.53
CA ALA A 193 17.84 -1.28 1.79
C ALA A 193 16.46 -1.76 1.31
N LEU A 194 15.44 -0.96 1.57
CA LEU A 194 14.09 -1.19 1.04
C LEU A 194 14.02 -0.60 -0.37
N PRO A 195 13.63 -1.38 -1.40
CA PRO A 195 13.35 -0.83 -2.72
C PRO A 195 12.14 0.09 -2.65
N CYS A 196 12.07 1.07 -3.54
CA CYS A 196 10.97 2.04 -3.60
C CYS A 196 9.60 1.35 -3.67
N SER A 197 9.52 0.20 -4.36
CA SER A 197 8.28 -0.55 -4.50
C SER A 197 7.82 -1.35 -3.30
N ASP A 198 8.62 -1.39 -2.23
CA ASP A 198 8.11 -1.80 -0.93
C ASP A 198 7.09 -0.77 -0.42
N CYS A 199 7.17 0.52 -0.79
CA CYS A 199 6.25 1.58 -0.35
C CYS A 199 5.34 2.09 -1.48
N HIS A 200 5.91 2.31 -2.67
CA HIS A 200 5.24 2.87 -3.84
C HIS A 200 4.85 1.78 -4.86
N THR A 201 4.10 2.16 -5.88
CA THR A 201 4.02 1.36 -7.11
C THR A 201 5.38 1.39 -7.84
N ASP A 202 5.72 0.35 -8.61
CA ASP A 202 6.95 0.35 -9.41
C ASP A 202 6.88 1.42 -10.50
N HIS A 203 7.71 2.46 -10.40
CA HIS A 203 7.89 3.47 -11.44
C HIS A 203 9.26 3.33 -12.10
N ASN A 204 9.31 3.28 -13.43
CA ASN A 204 10.57 3.19 -14.18
C ASN A 204 10.87 4.45 -15.00
N ASP A 205 9.85 5.28 -15.24
CA ASP A 205 9.96 6.57 -15.93
C ASP A 205 8.78 7.50 -15.54
N ILE A 206 8.81 8.74 -16.01
CA ILE A 206 7.75 9.73 -15.79
C ILE A 206 6.37 9.33 -16.36
N PHE A 207 6.31 8.46 -17.37
CA PHE A 207 5.06 8.06 -18.03
C PHE A 207 4.46 6.78 -17.47
N THR A 208 5.11 6.19 -16.47
CA THR A 208 4.55 5.05 -15.77
C THR A 208 3.17 5.48 -15.25
N PRO A 209 2.10 4.70 -15.52
CA PRO A 209 0.76 5.05 -15.05
C PRO A 209 0.79 5.31 -13.54
N ASP A 210 0.03 6.32 -13.11
CA ASP A 210 -0.05 6.75 -11.71
C ASP A 210 1.26 7.30 -11.13
N HIS A 211 2.18 7.79 -12.00
CA HIS A 211 3.34 8.59 -11.60
C HIS A 211 3.06 10.10 -11.77
N ILE A 212 3.76 10.81 -12.67
CA ILE A 212 3.58 12.27 -12.80
C ILE A 212 2.25 12.68 -13.45
N PHE A 213 1.65 11.79 -14.23
CA PHE A 213 0.39 12.03 -14.94
C PHE A 213 -0.71 11.14 -14.35
N ASP A 214 -1.26 11.55 -13.22
CA ASP A 214 -2.23 10.79 -12.43
C ASP A 214 -3.41 11.68 -11.97
N ASP A 215 -4.27 11.12 -11.11
CA ASP A 215 -5.42 11.84 -10.54
C ASP A 215 -5.06 12.62 -9.26
N THR A 216 -3.83 12.48 -8.74
CA THR A 216 -3.31 13.09 -7.51
C THR A 216 -1.96 13.82 -7.70
N PRO A 217 -1.88 14.83 -8.57
CA PRO A 217 -0.58 15.40 -8.91
C PRO A 217 0.21 16.00 -7.74
N GLY A 218 1.52 15.81 -7.77
CA GLY A 218 2.46 16.29 -6.75
C GLY A 218 2.41 15.50 -5.43
N ILE A 219 1.65 14.40 -5.37
CA ILE A 219 1.60 13.51 -4.23
C ILE A 219 2.41 12.24 -4.55
N GLY A 220 3.10 11.70 -3.55
CA GLY A 220 3.79 10.40 -3.66
C GLY A 220 2.95 9.32 -2.99
N GLU A 221 2.13 8.61 -3.76
CA GLU A 221 1.21 7.59 -3.23
C GLU A 221 1.97 6.42 -2.63
N VAL A 222 1.50 5.97 -1.47
CA VAL A 222 2.03 4.78 -0.79
C VAL A 222 0.97 3.68 -0.77
N VAL A 223 1.36 2.47 -1.13
CA VAL A 223 0.49 1.30 -1.27
C VAL A 223 0.95 0.10 -0.45
N PHE A 224 2.23 0.05 -0.05
CA PHE A 224 2.86 -1.01 0.75
C PHE A 224 2.69 -2.46 0.26
N GLY A 225 2.05 -2.71 -0.88
CA GLY A 225 1.60 -4.05 -1.31
C GLY A 225 2.71 -5.07 -1.58
N ARG A 226 3.97 -4.63 -1.68
CA ARG A 226 5.15 -5.51 -1.80
C ARG A 226 6.10 -5.41 -0.61
N SER A 227 5.79 -4.52 0.34
CA SER A 227 6.51 -4.41 1.60
C SER A 227 6.52 -5.74 2.34
N PRO A 228 7.58 -6.04 3.12
CA PRO A 228 7.50 -7.01 4.21
C PRO A 228 6.41 -6.70 5.25
N SER A 229 5.86 -5.48 5.24
CA SER A 229 4.80 -4.97 6.10
C SER A 229 3.59 -4.48 5.28
N PRO A 230 2.86 -5.36 4.57
CA PRO A 230 1.82 -4.94 3.63
C PRO A 230 0.55 -4.39 4.29
N ALA A 231 0.38 -4.59 5.60
CA ALA A 231 -0.73 -4.03 6.36
C ALA A 231 -0.49 -2.57 6.81
N THR A 232 0.70 -2.02 6.55
CA THR A 232 1.06 -0.67 6.96
C THR A 232 0.11 0.36 6.36
N VAL A 233 -0.33 1.30 7.21
CA VAL A 233 -1.13 2.47 6.82
C VAL A 233 -0.32 3.73 7.10
N TRP A 234 -0.28 4.64 6.14
CA TRP A 234 0.32 5.97 6.27
C TRP A 234 -0.77 7.03 6.31
N ASP A 235 -0.69 7.95 7.28
CA ASP A 235 -1.70 9.01 7.48
C ASP A 235 -1.21 10.43 7.11
N GLY A 236 -0.02 10.56 6.53
CA GLY A 236 0.61 11.86 6.24
C GLY A 236 1.51 12.40 7.36
N GLY A 237 1.90 11.55 8.31
CA GLY A 237 2.92 11.89 9.31
C GLY A 237 3.31 10.73 10.23
N SER A 238 2.50 9.67 10.27
CA SER A 238 2.75 8.45 11.03
C SER A 238 2.36 7.20 10.25
N CYS A 239 3.06 6.11 10.54
CA CYS A 239 2.70 4.77 10.09
C CYS A 239 2.03 4.00 11.23
N SER A 240 1.01 3.19 10.91
CA SER A 240 0.37 2.22 11.81
C SER A 240 0.24 0.85 11.14
N SER A 241 -0.12 -0.17 11.93
CA SER A 241 -0.24 -1.56 11.46
C SER A 241 1.06 -2.09 10.84
N ASN A 242 2.19 -1.66 11.40
CA ASN A 242 3.50 -2.01 10.87
C ASN A 242 4.02 -3.31 11.49
N TYR A 243 4.63 -4.16 10.68
CA TYR A 243 5.49 -5.24 11.15
C TYR A 243 6.81 -4.69 11.71
N CYS A 244 7.42 -3.76 10.97
CA CYS A 244 8.59 -2.99 11.39
C CYS A 244 8.15 -1.89 12.37
N HIS A 245 8.99 -1.39 13.27
CA HIS A 245 8.56 -0.42 14.30
C HIS A 245 7.48 -0.94 15.28
N GLY A 246 7.40 -2.27 15.43
CA GLY A 246 6.58 -2.99 16.42
C GLY A 246 7.37 -4.12 17.07
N ALA A 247 6.70 -5.15 17.56
CA ALA A 247 7.35 -6.29 18.24
C ALA A 247 7.89 -7.37 17.28
N GLY A 248 7.96 -7.09 15.98
CA GLY A 248 8.52 -7.99 14.95
C GLY A 248 7.78 -9.32 14.78
N GLN A 249 6.57 -9.44 15.34
CA GLN A 249 5.79 -10.68 15.38
C GLN A 249 4.40 -10.55 14.78
N ARG A 250 3.85 -9.34 14.81
CA ARG A 250 2.52 -8.99 14.31
C ARG A 250 2.59 -7.60 13.69
N ASN A 251 1.51 -7.18 13.06
CA ASN A 251 1.36 -5.83 12.52
C ASN A 251 0.91 -4.84 13.61
N ASP A 252 1.63 -4.80 14.74
CA ASP A 252 1.28 -4.00 15.92
C ASP A 252 2.10 -2.71 16.05
N GLY A 253 3.03 -2.48 15.12
CA GLY A 253 3.96 -1.37 15.13
C GLY A 253 3.33 -0.05 14.75
N THR A 254 3.76 1.01 15.42
CA THR A 254 3.38 2.39 15.15
C THR A 254 4.61 3.29 15.25
N ILE A 255 4.73 4.25 14.34
CA ILE A 255 5.85 5.20 14.36
C ILE A 255 5.43 6.52 13.72
N THR A 256 5.82 7.63 14.34
CA THR A 256 5.72 8.96 13.71
C THR A 256 7.00 9.23 12.94
N ASP A 257 6.88 9.73 11.72
CA ASP A 257 8.03 10.06 10.87
C ASP A 257 9.00 11.01 11.58
N GLY A 258 10.30 10.79 11.38
CA GLY A 258 11.39 11.52 12.01
C GLY A 258 11.69 11.12 13.47
N ASN A 259 10.95 10.16 14.05
CA ASN A 259 11.33 9.57 15.33
C ASN A 259 12.56 8.65 15.20
N THR A 260 13.22 8.43 16.33
CA THR A 260 14.41 7.56 16.41
C THR A 260 14.05 6.11 16.04
N PRO A 261 14.94 5.38 15.32
CA PRO A 261 14.74 3.96 15.03
C PRO A 261 14.56 3.10 16.29
N LEU A 262 13.95 1.92 16.12
CA LEU A 262 13.89 0.93 17.19
C LEU A 262 15.30 0.47 17.59
N ASP A 263 15.47 0.20 18.88
CA ASP A 263 16.57 -0.66 19.34
C ASP A 263 16.15 -2.14 19.28
N CYS A 264 17.11 -3.03 19.54
CA CYS A 264 16.87 -4.47 19.49
C CYS A 264 15.80 -4.92 20.49
N ASP A 265 15.69 -4.27 21.65
CA ASP A 265 14.75 -4.66 22.72
C ASP A 265 13.33 -4.14 22.47
N ALA A 266 13.18 -3.15 21.60
CA ALA A 266 11.89 -2.67 21.14
C ALA A 266 11.32 -3.52 20.00
N CYS A 267 12.18 -4.10 19.15
CA CYS A 267 11.75 -5.04 18.10
C CYS A 267 11.63 -6.47 18.61
N HIS A 268 12.59 -6.94 19.41
CA HIS A 268 12.53 -8.22 20.11
C HIS A 268 12.19 -7.96 21.57
N ARG A 269 11.08 -8.49 22.07
CA ARG A 269 10.80 -8.43 23.51
C ARG A 269 11.83 -9.27 24.25
N THR A 270 12.76 -8.65 24.99
CA THR A 270 13.84 -9.37 25.67
C THR A 270 13.88 -9.30 27.20
N THR A 271 14.65 -10.24 27.75
CA THR A 271 15.15 -10.47 29.12
C THR A 271 14.16 -10.92 30.21
N SER A 272 12.85 -10.91 29.94
CA SER A 272 11.86 -11.51 30.85
C SER A 272 10.58 -12.03 30.17
N GLN A 273 10.60 -12.18 28.84
CA GLN A 273 9.40 -12.49 28.03
C GLN A 273 9.73 -13.49 26.91
N TRP A 274 10.56 -14.50 27.18
CA TRP A 274 10.95 -15.49 26.16
C TRP A 274 9.77 -16.25 25.57
N GLY A 275 8.74 -16.55 26.36
CA GLY A 275 7.48 -17.13 25.87
C GLY A 275 6.71 -16.23 24.91
N GLN A 276 7.08 -14.95 24.79
CA GLN A 276 6.52 -14.06 23.78
C GLN A 276 7.31 -14.09 22.48
N MET A 277 8.43 -14.82 22.35
CA MET A 277 9.09 -15.06 21.07
C MET A 277 8.48 -16.29 20.40
N SER A 278 8.33 -16.28 19.08
CA SER A 278 7.70 -17.40 18.35
C SER A 278 8.43 -18.75 18.55
N GLY A 279 7.68 -19.85 18.68
CA GLY A 279 8.20 -21.21 18.80
C GLY A 279 8.94 -21.49 20.11
N PHE A 280 9.98 -22.34 20.11
CA PHE A 280 10.61 -22.86 21.34
C PHE A 280 11.75 -21.98 21.88
N HIS A 281 11.70 -20.67 21.64
CA HIS A 281 12.72 -19.76 22.17
C HIS A 281 12.77 -19.79 23.69
N GLU A 282 11.62 -19.83 24.37
CA GLU A 282 11.55 -19.95 25.82
C GLU A 282 12.32 -21.15 26.36
N THR A 283 12.03 -22.35 25.86
CA THR A 283 12.68 -23.59 26.30
C THR A 283 14.20 -23.56 26.16
N HIS A 284 14.72 -22.95 25.08
CA HIS A 284 16.15 -22.89 24.84
C HIS A 284 16.82 -21.73 25.56
N LEU A 285 16.22 -20.53 25.55
CA LEU A 285 16.80 -19.33 26.17
C LEU A 285 16.67 -19.33 27.70
N GLU A 286 15.83 -20.19 28.27
CA GLU A 286 15.84 -20.50 29.71
C GLU A 286 17.03 -21.37 30.13
N GLU A 287 17.58 -22.19 29.23
CA GLU A 287 18.74 -23.03 29.53
C GLU A 287 20.01 -22.15 29.65
N PRO A 288 20.73 -22.20 30.78
CA PRO A 288 21.88 -21.35 31.00
C PRO A 288 22.97 -21.51 29.92
N GLY A 289 23.30 -20.39 29.27
CA GLY A 289 24.43 -20.30 28.35
C GLY A 289 24.08 -20.48 26.88
N ILE A 290 22.81 -20.70 26.54
CA ILE A 290 22.31 -20.57 25.16
C ILE A 290 22.08 -19.08 24.87
N VAL A 291 22.60 -18.60 23.73
CA VAL A 291 22.43 -17.23 23.24
C VAL A 291 21.94 -17.23 21.79
N CYS A 292 21.44 -16.09 21.31
CA CYS A 292 20.88 -15.96 19.95
C CYS A 292 21.83 -16.47 18.85
N ASN A 293 23.13 -16.22 18.98
CA ASN A 293 24.15 -16.67 18.03
C ASN A 293 24.25 -18.19 17.90
N ASP A 294 23.82 -18.96 18.90
CA ASP A 294 23.89 -20.42 18.82
C ASP A 294 22.93 -20.99 17.78
N CYS A 295 21.83 -20.27 17.46
CA CYS A 295 20.83 -20.63 16.44
C CYS A 295 20.73 -19.64 15.25
N HIS A 296 21.22 -18.40 15.41
CA HIS A 296 21.20 -17.36 14.37
C HIS A 296 22.61 -16.89 14.03
N SER A 297 23.55 -17.83 13.92
CA SER A 297 24.98 -17.56 13.79
C SER A 297 25.38 -16.77 12.54
N ALA A 298 24.56 -16.81 11.49
CA ALA A 298 24.75 -16.02 10.27
C ALA A 298 24.24 -14.57 10.40
N ILE A 299 23.41 -14.26 11.39
CA ILE A 299 22.70 -12.96 11.52
C ILE A 299 23.21 -12.16 12.70
N VAL A 300 23.45 -12.78 13.86
CA VAL A 300 23.90 -12.10 15.09
C VAL A 300 25.19 -12.73 15.60
N ASP A 301 26.06 -11.95 16.25
CA ASP A 301 27.22 -12.45 16.98
C ASP A 301 26.88 -12.86 18.43
N ARG A 302 27.87 -13.40 19.16
CA ARG A 302 27.68 -13.83 20.56
C ARG A 302 27.33 -12.71 21.54
N SER A 303 27.51 -11.45 21.17
CA SER A 303 27.04 -10.30 21.97
C SER A 303 25.59 -9.93 21.69
N GLY A 304 24.97 -10.54 20.67
CA GLY A 304 23.63 -10.23 20.18
C GLY A 304 23.61 -9.14 19.11
N ALA A 305 24.77 -8.65 18.65
CA ALA A 305 24.84 -7.63 17.62
C ALA A 305 24.59 -8.22 16.23
N VAL A 306 23.81 -7.53 15.40
CA VAL A 306 23.56 -7.93 14.01
C VAL A 306 24.86 -7.81 13.20
N VAL A 307 25.30 -8.91 12.59
CA VAL A 307 26.48 -8.97 11.72
C VAL A 307 26.14 -9.00 10.23
N THR A 308 24.89 -9.32 9.88
CA THR A 308 24.41 -9.38 8.50
C THR A 308 23.04 -8.69 8.38
N GLY A 309 23.04 -7.35 8.38
CA GLY A 309 21.83 -6.53 8.26
C GLY A 309 20.89 -6.91 7.10
N PRO A 310 21.39 -7.20 5.89
CA PRO A 310 20.51 -7.52 4.76
C PRO A 310 19.62 -8.75 4.93
N ARG A 311 19.90 -9.62 5.90
CA ARG A 311 19.14 -10.84 6.21
C ARG A 311 18.41 -10.77 7.54
N HIS A 312 18.56 -9.68 8.29
CA HIS A 312 17.93 -9.55 9.60
C HIS A 312 16.42 -9.29 9.49
N VAL A 313 16.02 -8.48 8.49
CA VAL A 313 14.62 -8.12 8.19
C VAL A 313 14.31 -8.30 6.70
N ASP A 314 14.41 -9.54 6.21
CA ASP A 314 14.12 -9.91 4.81
C ASP A 314 12.87 -10.79 4.63
N GLY A 315 12.13 -11.01 5.72
CA GLY A 315 10.93 -11.85 5.75
C GLY A 315 11.21 -13.36 5.76
N SER A 316 12.48 -13.79 5.69
CA SER A 316 12.86 -15.21 5.73
C SER A 316 13.23 -15.63 7.15
N ARG A 317 12.67 -16.74 7.62
CA ARG A 317 13.00 -17.34 8.93
C ARG A 317 14.15 -18.31 8.78
N ASP A 318 15.37 -17.77 8.79
CA ASP A 318 16.59 -18.56 8.67
C ASP A 318 17.16 -18.96 10.03
N VAL A 319 17.53 -20.24 10.17
CA VAL A 319 18.26 -20.78 11.33
C VAL A 319 19.62 -21.25 10.85
N SER A 320 20.67 -20.82 11.54
CA SER A 320 22.06 -21.18 11.28
C SER A 320 22.77 -21.41 12.60
N PHE A 321 23.22 -22.64 12.82
CA PHE A 321 23.79 -23.00 14.11
C PHE A 321 25.25 -22.56 14.24
N TYR A 322 25.64 -22.13 15.44
CA TYR A 322 27.07 -21.91 15.75
C TYR A 322 27.80 -23.25 15.82
N GLU A 323 27.19 -24.23 16.48
CA GLU A 323 27.75 -25.58 16.61
C GLU A 323 27.57 -26.35 15.30
N ALA A 324 28.68 -26.70 14.66
CA ALA A 324 28.67 -27.47 13.41
C ALA A 324 28.10 -28.89 13.57
N SER A 325 27.99 -29.38 14.82
CA SER A 325 27.32 -30.64 15.14
C SER A 325 25.79 -30.54 15.15
N MET A 326 25.24 -29.33 15.01
CA MET A 326 23.80 -29.09 14.92
C MET A 326 23.36 -28.82 13.49
N SER A 327 22.20 -29.38 13.16
CA SER A 327 21.52 -29.11 11.90
C SER A 327 20.01 -29.15 12.09
N ARG A 328 19.30 -28.35 11.30
CA ARG A 328 17.84 -28.37 11.17
C ARG A 328 17.50 -28.86 9.78
N ASP A 329 16.59 -29.83 9.70
CA ASP A 329 15.94 -30.15 8.43
C ASP A 329 14.89 -29.07 8.15
N PRO A 330 15.06 -28.25 7.10
CA PRO A 330 14.14 -27.15 6.83
C PRO A 330 12.78 -27.60 6.31
N VAL A 331 12.64 -28.85 5.86
CA VAL A 331 11.40 -29.39 5.28
C VAL A 331 10.50 -29.97 6.35
N VAL A 332 11.06 -30.71 7.31
CA VAL A 332 10.30 -31.33 8.42
C VAL A 332 10.46 -30.59 9.75
N GLY A 333 11.35 -29.60 9.83
CA GLY A 333 11.55 -28.78 11.03
C GLY A 333 12.21 -29.51 12.20
N THR A 334 12.88 -30.63 11.96
CA THR A 334 13.53 -31.44 13.01
C THR A 334 15.00 -31.10 13.19
N CYS A 335 15.50 -31.24 14.41
CA CYS A 335 16.90 -31.00 14.76
C CYS A 335 17.66 -32.31 14.95
N LEU A 336 18.89 -32.35 14.44
CA LEU A 336 19.78 -33.51 14.52
C LEU A 336 21.17 -33.12 15.00
N GLY A 337 21.67 -33.88 15.99
CA GLY A 337 23.04 -33.82 16.50
C GLY A 337 23.15 -33.54 18.00
N SER A 338 24.18 -32.82 18.45
CA SER A 338 24.38 -32.49 19.88
C SER A 338 24.57 -30.99 20.10
N CYS A 339 23.89 -30.44 21.11
CA CYS A 339 23.93 -29.03 21.51
C CYS A 339 23.91 -28.92 23.05
N HIS A 340 24.86 -28.20 23.65
CA HIS A 340 24.98 -28.02 25.12
C HIS A 340 24.95 -29.32 25.96
N GLY A 341 25.36 -30.45 25.38
CA GLY A 341 25.36 -31.76 26.05
C GLY A 341 24.04 -32.52 25.96
N TYR A 342 23.05 -31.98 25.25
CA TYR A 342 21.80 -32.65 24.91
C TYR A 342 21.84 -33.14 23.45
N ASP A 343 21.47 -34.39 23.24
CA ASP A 343 21.39 -34.99 21.91
C ASP A 343 19.98 -34.81 21.33
N HIS A 344 19.89 -34.21 20.15
CA HIS A 344 18.65 -34.07 19.38
C HIS A 344 18.61 -35.18 18.32
N GLN A 345 17.61 -36.05 18.41
CA GLN A 345 17.49 -37.26 17.59
C GLN A 345 16.31 -37.19 16.62
N GLY A 346 16.21 -36.09 15.86
CA GLY A 346 15.08 -35.83 14.98
C GLY A 346 13.88 -35.25 15.73
N GLU A 347 14.14 -34.60 16.86
CA GLU A 347 13.11 -33.87 17.61
C GLU A 347 12.63 -32.71 16.75
N GLY A 348 11.33 -32.67 16.47
CA GLY A 348 10.71 -31.54 15.79
C GLY A 348 10.76 -30.30 16.66
N TRP A 349 10.86 -29.13 16.03
CA TRP A 349 10.18 -27.96 16.58
C TRP A 349 8.70 -28.29 16.62
N GLY A 350 8.21 -28.80 17.75
CA GLY A 350 6.84 -29.29 17.84
C GLY A 350 6.40 -29.54 19.26
N HIS A 351 5.13 -29.88 19.39
CA HIS A 351 4.45 -29.88 20.66
C HIS A 351 5.08 -30.79 21.73
N VAL A 352 4.86 -30.44 23.01
CA VAL A 352 5.26 -31.27 24.14
C VAL A 352 4.65 -32.68 24.04
N PRO A 353 5.29 -33.72 24.60
CA PRO A 353 4.69 -35.06 24.62
C PRO A 353 3.29 -35.04 25.24
N GLY A 354 2.29 -35.57 24.52
CA GLY A 354 0.89 -35.61 24.96
C GLY A 354 0.01 -34.46 24.45
N TYR A 355 0.53 -33.58 23.58
CA TYR A 355 -0.25 -32.47 23.02
C TYR A 355 -1.36 -32.91 22.05
N ASP A 356 -1.41 -34.18 21.67
CA ASP A 356 -2.57 -34.78 21.01
C ASP A 356 -3.83 -34.80 21.92
N ASP A 357 -3.69 -34.46 23.21
CA ASP A 357 -4.79 -34.22 24.12
C ASP A 357 -5.64 -33.01 23.66
N PRO A 358 -6.95 -33.19 23.40
CA PRO A 358 -7.85 -32.10 22.99
C PRO A 358 -7.99 -31.00 24.05
N GLU A 359 -7.78 -31.29 25.33
CA GLU A 359 -7.79 -30.27 26.39
C GLU A 359 -6.58 -29.33 26.31
N LEU A 360 -5.52 -29.70 25.57
CA LEU A 360 -4.32 -28.89 25.36
C LEU A 360 -4.34 -28.20 24.00
N HIS A 361 -4.35 -28.97 22.91
CA HIS A 361 -4.26 -28.37 21.57
C HIS A 361 -5.55 -27.69 21.14
N GLY A 362 -6.71 -28.17 21.60
CA GLY A 362 -8.00 -27.53 21.34
C GLY A 362 -8.06 -26.15 21.98
N TYR A 363 -7.64 -26.05 23.24
CA TYR A 363 -7.53 -24.78 23.96
C TYR A 363 -6.60 -23.79 23.25
N ASP A 364 -5.37 -24.22 22.91
CA ASP A 364 -4.39 -23.37 22.23
C ASP A 364 -4.87 -22.93 20.84
N SER A 365 -5.58 -23.80 20.12
CA SER A 365 -6.15 -23.50 18.80
C SER A 365 -7.33 -22.52 18.90
N ASN A 366 -8.27 -22.74 19.83
CA ASN A 366 -9.45 -21.89 20.00
C ASN A 366 -9.08 -20.47 20.44
N LEU A 367 -8.12 -20.35 21.35
CA LEU A 367 -7.61 -19.06 21.79
C LEU A 367 -6.56 -18.45 20.86
N GLN A 368 -6.17 -19.19 19.81
CA GLN A 368 -5.11 -18.81 18.88
C GLN A 368 -3.84 -18.34 19.63
N THR A 369 -3.44 -19.08 20.67
CA THR A 369 -2.28 -18.73 21.53
C THR A 369 -0.98 -18.66 20.73
N SER A 370 -0.94 -19.34 19.58
CA SER A 370 0.12 -19.26 18.58
C SER A 370 -0.43 -19.42 17.16
N ASP A 371 0.29 -18.90 16.17
CA ASP A 371 -0.08 -19.10 14.76
C ASP A 371 0.42 -20.45 14.23
N CYS A 372 -0.49 -21.43 14.21
CA CYS A 372 -0.25 -22.80 13.76
C CYS A 372 0.06 -22.90 12.25
N ARG A 373 -0.32 -21.90 11.44
CA ARG A 373 -0.23 -21.97 9.96
C ARG A 373 1.18 -22.14 9.45
N SER A 374 2.16 -21.62 10.18
CA SER A 374 3.58 -21.71 9.84
C SER A 374 4.10 -23.16 9.79
N CYS A 375 3.47 -24.08 10.53
CA CYS A 375 3.81 -25.50 10.56
C CYS A 375 2.76 -26.37 9.87
N HIS A 376 1.47 -26.09 10.12
CA HIS A 376 0.34 -26.90 9.66
C HIS A 376 -0.24 -26.45 8.31
N GLY A 377 0.33 -25.44 7.66
CA GLY A 377 -0.15 -24.89 6.39
C GLY A 377 -1.15 -23.76 6.58
N ALA A 378 -1.26 -22.88 5.59
CA ALA A 378 -2.07 -21.67 5.65
C ALA A 378 -3.57 -21.93 5.93
N ASP A 379 -4.07 -23.09 5.52
CA ASP A 379 -5.43 -23.60 5.70
C ASP A 379 -5.49 -24.79 6.68
N TRP A 380 -4.41 -25.05 7.40
CA TRP A 380 -4.24 -26.22 8.28
C TRP A 380 -4.42 -27.58 7.57
N ALA A 381 -4.37 -27.63 6.23
CA ALA A 381 -4.46 -28.86 5.45
C ALA A 381 -3.13 -29.65 5.44
N GLY A 382 -2.11 -29.16 6.14
CA GLY A 382 -0.78 -29.74 6.26
C GLY A 382 0.30 -28.85 5.65
N GLY A 383 1.55 -29.14 6.02
CA GLY A 383 2.71 -28.42 5.54
C GLY A 383 3.99 -29.11 5.96
N VAL A 384 4.75 -28.46 6.85
CA VAL A 384 5.89 -29.07 7.55
C VAL A 384 5.41 -30.14 8.54
N ALA A 385 4.23 -29.91 9.13
CA ALA A 385 3.55 -30.82 10.05
C ALA A 385 2.28 -31.44 9.43
N GLN A 386 1.70 -32.43 10.13
CA GLN A 386 0.46 -33.11 9.73
C GLN A 386 -0.71 -32.12 9.62
N GLY A 387 -1.54 -32.28 8.60
CA GLY A 387 -2.80 -31.53 8.46
C GLY A 387 -3.86 -31.99 9.46
N CYS A 388 -4.70 -31.06 9.91
CA CYS A 388 -5.72 -31.31 10.93
C CYS A 388 -6.81 -32.26 10.43
N ASP A 389 -7.17 -32.17 9.15
CA ASP A 389 -8.30 -32.89 8.57
C ASP A 389 -8.21 -34.42 8.70
N ASP A 390 -7.04 -34.99 8.39
CA ASP A 390 -6.86 -36.44 8.45
C ASP A 390 -6.97 -36.97 9.89
N CYS A 391 -6.48 -36.20 10.86
CA CYS A 391 -6.54 -36.59 12.27
C CYS A 391 -7.96 -36.45 12.83
N HIS A 392 -8.61 -35.31 12.62
CA HIS A 392 -9.99 -35.13 13.09
C HIS A 392 -10.96 -36.09 12.40
N ALA A 393 -10.76 -36.37 11.11
CA ALA A 393 -11.53 -37.41 10.42
C ALA A 393 -11.33 -38.80 11.02
N SER A 394 -10.12 -39.16 11.49
CA SER A 394 -9.88 -40.46 12.14
C SER A 394 -10.55 -40.58 13.50
N GLU A 395 -10.72 -39.45 14.21
CA GLU A 395 -11.43 -39.37 15.49
C GLU A 395 -12.96 -39.21 15.32
N GLY A 396 -13.46 -39.16 14.08
CA GLY A 396 -14.91 -39.12 13.78
C GLY A 396 -15.46 -37.72 13.49
N HIS A 397 -14.60 -36.70 13.42
CA HIS A 397 -14.94 -35.30 13.18
C HIS A 397 -14.50 -34.86 11.78
N ALA A 398 -14.98 -35.56 10.74
CA ALA A 398 -14.57 -35.29 9.36
C ALA A 398 -15.04 -33.92 8.82
N ASP A 399 -16.05 -33.32 9.45
CA ASP A 399 -16.60 -31.99 9.08
C ASP A 399 -16.33 -30.94 10.18
N TRP A 400 -15.30 -31.16 11.00
CA TRP A 400 -14.99 -30.33 12.18
C TRP A 400 -14.91 -28.82 11.88
N ARG A 401 -14.51 -28.44 10.66
CA ARG A 401 -14.39 -27.03 10.25
C ARG A 401 -15.74 -26.32 10.11
N ASN A 402 -16.82 -27.06 9.88
CA ASN A 402 -18.18 -26.52 9.72
C ASN A 402 -19.09 -26.93 10.88
N ASP A 403 -18.61 -27.78 11.78
CA ASP A 403 -19.32 -28.20 12.99
C ASP A 403 -19.05 -27.18 14.09
N CYS A 404 -19.94 -26.20 14.25
CA CYS A 404 -19.78 -25.14 15.26
C CYS A 404 -19.64 -25.72 16.68
N THR A 405 -20.32 -26.83 16.97
CA THR A 405 -20.25 -27.48 18.29
C THR A 405 -18.91 -28.13 18.58
N PHE A 406 -18.10 -28.36 17.54
CA PHE A 406 -16.75 -28.90 17.67
C PHE A 406 -15.81 -27.91 18.37
N CYS A 407 -15.92 -26.62 18.05
CA CYS A 407 -15.06 -25.58 18.60
C CYS A 407 -15.73 -24.79 19.74
N HIS A 408 -17.01 -24.48 19.61
CA HIS A 408 -17.77 -23.65 20.56
C HIS A 408 -18.49 -24.43 21.66
N GLY A 409 -18.37 -25.77 21.65
CA GLY A 409 -19.05 -26.63 22.60
C GLY A 409 -20.50 -26.92 22.23
N GLY A 410 -21.11 -27.84 22.97
CA GLY A 410 -22.47 -28.34 22.71
C GLY A 410 -23.16 -28.84 23.98
N LEU A 411 -22.79 -28.26 25.14
CA LEU A 411 -23.40 -28.65 26.41
C LEU A 411 -24.90 -28.35 26.42
N ASN A 412 -25.60 -29.01 27.34
CA ASN A 412 -27.05 -28.85 27.54
C ASN A 412 -27.91 -29.18 26.30
N GLY A 413 -27.35 -29.88 25.32
CA GLY A 413 -28.06 -30.28 24.10
C GLY A 413 -28.09 -29.19 23.04
N ASP A 414 -27.21 -28.20 23.14
CA ASP A 414 -26.95 -27.27 22.05
C ASP A 414 -26.42 -28.03 20.82
N VAL A 415 -26.98 -27.67 19.67
CA VAL A 415 -26.63 -28.24 18.35
C VAL A 415 -26.23 -27.15 17.37
N ASP A 416 -26.30 -25.88 17.78
CA ASP A 416 -26.07 -24.72 16.93
C ASP A 416 -24.69 -24.09 17.19
N GLY A 417 -23.95 -24.56 18.21
CA GLY A 417 -22.63 -24.03 18.60
C GLY A 417 -22.75 -22.69 19.33
N LEU A 418 -23.87 -22.49 20.01
CA LEU A 418 -24.09 -21.38 20.92
C LEU A 418 -23.29 -21.70 22.17
N PRO A 419 -22.37 -20.85 22.64
CA PRO A 419 -21.53 -21.22 23.77
C PRO A 419 -22.34 -21.18 25.08
N PRO A 420 -22.69 -22.34 25.71
CA PRO A 420 -23.01 -22.38 27.14
C PRO A 420 -21.73 -22.35 27.99
N GLU A 421 -20.57 -22.45 27.34
CA GLU A 421 -19.22 -22.45 27.88
C GLU A 421 -18.34 -21.56 26.97
N ASP A 422 -17.36 -20.87 27.53
CA ASP A 422 -16.45 -20.06 26.73
C ASP A 422 -15.54 -20.94 25.87
N ILE A 423 -14.92 -20.36 24.84
CA ILE A 423 -14.02 -21.06 23.90
C ILE A 423 -12.77 -21.66 24.58
N ASP A 424 -12.54 -21.32 25.84
CA ASP A 424 -11.49 -21.80 26.73
C ASP A 424 -11.98 -22.93 27.68
N ASN A 425 -13.20 -23.44 27.44
CA ASN A 425 -13.94 -24.44 28.21
C ASN A 425 -14.35 -24.00 29.64
N GLU A 426 -14.44 -22.70 29.94
CA GLU A 426 -15.06 -22.23 31.18
C GLU A 426 -16.57 -22.51 31.18
N THR A 427 -17.05 -23.18 32.22
CA THR A 427 -18.45 -23.65 32.38
C THR A 427 -19.13 -23.10 33.63
N ASP A 428 -18.40 -22.38 34.48
CA ASP A 428 -18.96 -21.65 35.61
C ASP A 428 -19.70 -20.41 35.09
N GLU A 429 -21.03 -20.39 35.25
CA GLU A 429 -21.89 -19.26 34.88
C GLU A 429 -21.44 -17.92 35.47
N ALA A 430 -20.65 -17.92 36.54
CA ALA A 430 -20.10 -16.69 37.12
C ALA A 430 -18.85 -16.16 36.40
N LEU A 431 -18.25 -16.94 35.50
CA LEU A 431 -16.99 -16.67 34.81
C LEU A 431 -17.10 -16.65 33.28
N ILE A 432 -18.17 -17.23 32.70
CA ILE A 432 -18.42 -17.15 31.26
C ILE A 432 -18.54 -15.70 30.77
N SER A 433 -18.00 -15.44 29.59
CA SER A 433 -17.85 -14.10 29.02
C SER A 433 -19.18 -13.49 28.55
N PHE A 434 -20.18 -14.32 28.26
CA PHE A 434 -21.52 -13.85 27.92
C PHE A 434 -22.60 -14.87 28.33
N GLY A 435 -23.23 -14.64 29.48
CA GLY A 435 -24.18 -15.60 30.05
C GLY A 435 -25.56 -15.65 29.36
N ALA A 436 -25.89 -14.67 28.53
CA ALA A 436 -27.24 -14.49 27.99
C ALA A 436 -27.50 -15.19 26.63
N HIS A 437 -26.54 -15.95 26.08
CA HIS A 437 -26.74 -16.67 24.81
C HIS A 437 -27.92 -17.66 24.86
N PRO A 438 -28.07 -18.51 25.89
CA PRO A 438 -29.15 -19.49 25.94
C PRO A 438 -30.54 -18.87 25.87
N GLU A 439 -30.74 -17.70 26.50
CA GLU A 439 -32.02 -16.98 26.51
C GLU A 439 -32.41 -16.44 25.14
N HIS A 440 -31.44 -15.98 24.35
CA HIS A 440 -31.71 -15.44 23.02
C HIS A 440 -31.92 -16.54 21.97
N ALA A 441 -31.35 -17.72 22.22
CA ALA A 441 -31.45 -18.86 21.33
C ALA A 441 -32.57 -19.86 21.70
N ASP A 442 -33.27 -19.69 22.82
CA ASP A 442 -34.33 -20.61 23.26
C ASP A 442 -35.54 -20.59 22.28
N PRO A 443 -35.79 -21.69 21.52
CA PRO A 443 -36.94 -21.79 20.63
C PRO A 443 -38.30 -21.85 21.36
N GLY A 444 -38.28 -22.01 22.70
CA GLY A 444 -39.44 -21.92 23.59
C GLY A 444 -39.57 -20.58 24.33
N GLY A 445 -38.71 -19.61 24.04
CA GLY A 445 -38.65 -18.31 24.72
C GLY A 445 -39.95 -17.50 24.61
N ILE A 446 -40.29 -16.76 25.67
CA ILE A 446 -41.49 -15.90 25.72
C ILE A 446 -41.10 -14.49 25.29
N GLY A 447 -41.47 -14.08 24.06
CA GLY A 447 -41.40 -12.67 23.63
C GLY A 447 -40.72 -12.43 22.28
N HIS A 448 -39.88 -13.35 21.80
CA HIS A 448 -39.27 -13.32 20.47
C HIS A 448 -38.98 -14.76 19.98
N PRO A 449 -38.82 -14.98 18.66
CA PRO A 449 -38.29 -16.25 18.16
C PRO A 449 -36.85 -16.46 18.65
N ALA A 450 -36.35 -17.70 18.59
CA ALA A 450 -34.92 -17.96 18.70
C ALA A 450 -34.17 -17.14 17.63
N TYR A 451 -33.18 -16.37 18.08
CA TYR A 451 -32.35 -15.56 17.20
C TYR A 451 -31.15 -16.36 16.71
N SER A 452 -30.84 -16.20 15.43
CA SER A 452 -29.61 -16.73 14.85
C SER A 452 -28.42 -15.84 15.18
N CYS A 453 -27.21 -16.39 15.08
CA CYS A 453 -25.96 -15.70 15.42
C CYS A 453 -25.77 -14.40 14.63
N ASP A 454 -26.30 -14.31 13.39
CA ASP A 454 -26.24 -13.11 12.54
C ASP A 454 -26.94 -11.87 13.13
N GLN A 455 -27.70 -12.04 14.22
CA GLN A 455 -28.25 -10.91 14.96
C GLN A 455 -27.21 -10.15 15.76
N CYS A 456 -26.08 -10.79 16.12
CA CYS A 456 -25.03 -10.24 16.98
C CYS A 456 -23.61 -10.38 16.40
N HIS A 457 -23.40 -11.33 15.50
CA HIS A 457 -22.09 -11.67 14.95
C HIS A 457 -22.15 -11.71 13.42
N VAL A 458 -21.00 -11.52 12.76
CA VAL A 458 -20.86 -11.90 11.36
C VAL A 458 -20.73 -13.41 11.30
N LEU A 459 -21.81 -14.13 10.96
CA LEU A 459 -21.78 -15.59 10.90
C LEU A 459 -20.79 -16.08 9.83
N PRO A 460 -19.70 -16.76 10.21
CA PRO A 460 -18.69 -17.22 9.26
C PRO A 460 -19.20 -18.39 8.42
N GLY A 461 -18.58 -18.58 7.25
CA GLY A 461 -18.83 -19.76 6.41
C GLY A 461 -18.15 -21.05 6.90
N GLY A 462 -17.42 -21.01 8.02
CA GLY A 462 -16.66 -22.10 8.63
C GLY A 462 -15.46 -21.59 9.42
N ALA A 463 -14.73 -22.50 10.08
CA ALA A 463 -13.62 -22.19 10.98
C ALA A 463 -12.52 -21.30 10.34
N LEU A 464 -12.24 -21.49 9.04
CA LEU A 464 -11.21 -20.74 8.32
C LEU A 464 -11.73 -19.48 7.59
N ALA A 465 -12.97 -19.07 7.83
CA ALA A 465 -13.46 -17.83 7.26
C ALA A 465 -12.58 -16.65 7.72
N ALA A 466 -12.34 -15.70 6.82
CA ALA A 466 -11.58 -14.51 7.15
C ALA A 466 -12.30 -13.73 8.27
N GLY A 467 -11.57 -13.34 9.31
CA GLY A 467 -12.17 -12.67 10.47
C GLY A 467 -12.86 -13.63 11.45
N HIS A 468 -12.44 -14.89 11.51
CA HIS A 468 -12.91 -15.87 12.51
C HIS A 468 -11.72 -16.54 13.21
N ALA A 469 -11.48 -17.85 13.09
CA ALA A 469 -10.37 -18.52 13.80
C ALA A 469 -8.95 -18.14 13.30
N ILE A 470 -8.88 -17.22 12.33
CA ILE A 470 -7.65 -16.66 11.78
C ILE A 470 -7.90 -15.17 11.56
N ASP A 471 -7.67 -14.36 12.59
CA ASP A 471 -7.89 -12.92 12.57
C ASP A 471 -6.91 -12.14 13.44
N ASP A 472 -7.14 -10.82 13.56
CA ASP A 472 -6.30 -9.90 14.32
C ASP A 472 -6.71 -9.78 15.80
N THR A 473 -7.76 -10.52 16.21
CA THR A 473 -8.35 -10.53 17.55
C THR A 473 -8.41 -11.95 18.13
N PRO A 474 -7.25 -12.62 18.34
CA PRO A 474 -7.16 -13.98 18.90
C PRO A 474 -8.04 -14.23 20.13
N GLY A 475 -8.86 -15.28 20.05
CA GLY A 475 -9.69 -15.73 21.17
C GLY A 475 -10.82 -14.76 21.54
N VAL A 476 -11.21 -13.86 20.63
CA VAL A 476 -12.35 -12.96 20.80
C VAL A 476 -13.45 -13.37 19.81
N ALA A 477 -14.70 -13.27 20.24
CA ALA A 477 -15.85 -13.34 19.34
C ALA A 477 -16.38 -11.92 19.11
N GLU A 478 -16.09 -11.34 17.94
CA GLU A 478 -16.45 -9.95 17.63
C GLU A 478 -17.96 -9.80 17.55
N VAL A 479 -18.48 -8.82 18.27
CA VAL A 479 -19.89 -8.44 18.19
C VAL A 479 -20.03 -7.35 17.12
N ASP A 480 -20.70 -7.70 16.02
CA ASP A 480 -21.10 -6.78 14.96
C ASP A 480 -22.61 -6.91 14.74
N LEU A 481 -23.34 -5.91 15.25
CA LEU A 481 -24.80 -5.87 15.19
C LEU A 481 -25.32 -5.39 13.84
N SER A 482 -24.46 -4.93 12.91
CA SER A 482 -24.86 -4.25 11.67
C SER A 482 -25.74 -5.09 10.74
N GLY A 483 -25.63 -6.43 10.81
CA GLY A 483 -26.48 -7.37 10.07
C GLY A 483 -27.83 -7.67 10.75
N GLY A 484 -27.98 -7.33 12.03
CA GLY A 484 -29.11 -7.70 12.87
C GLY A 484 -30.21 -6.64 12.97
N LEU A 485 -31.22 -6.94 13.80
CA LEU A 485 -32.33 -6.01 14.07
C LEU A 485 -31.90 -4.75 14.85
N SER A 486 -30.76 -4.79 15.54
CA SER A 486 -30.17 -3.66 16.27
C SER A 486 -28.92 -3.12 15.57
N TRP A 487 -29.00 -2.85 14.27
CA TRP A 487 -27.85 -2.45 13.43
C TRP A 487 -27.15 -1.14 13.81
N GLU A 488 -27.79 -0.26 14.59
CA GLU A 488 -27.17 0.93 15.19
C GLU A 488 -26.61 0.67 16.60
N GLY A 489 -26.79 -0.56 17.10
CA GLY A 489 -26.38 -0.99 18.42
C GLY A 489 -24.87 -1.08 18.55
N GLY A 490 -24.37 -0.87 19.77
CA GLY A 490 -22.97 -1.05 20.11
C GLY A 490 -22.79 -1.95 21.32
N TYR A 491 -21.72 -2.73 21.32
CA TYR A 491 -21.31 -3.58 22.44
C TYR A 491 -20.03 -3.04 23.09
N ASP A 492 -20.03 -2.93 24.41
CA ASP A 492 -18.85 -2.60 25.23
C ASP A 492 -18.36 -3.89 25.91
N PRO A 493 -17.23 -4.48 25.46
CA PRO A 493 -16.70 -5.72 26.01
C PRO A 493 -16.07 -5.55 27.40
N VAL A 494 -15.78 -4.33 27.84
CA VAL A 494 -15.23 -4.05 29.18
C VAL A 494 -16.36 -3.97 30.20
N ALA A 495 -17.48 -3.35 29.81
CA ALA A 495 -18.67 -3.26 30.64
C ALA A 495 -19.62 -4.46 30.48
N ILE A 496 -19.36 -5.35 29.52
CA ILE A 496 -20.20 -6.47 29.09
C ILE A 496 -21.66 -5.99 28.93
N SER A 497 -21.81 -4.95 28.11
CA SER A 497 -23.10 -4.26 27.96
C SER A 497 -23.35 -3.78 26.55
N CYS A 498 -24.61 -3.79 26.15
CA CYS A 498 -25.08 -3.31 24.87
C CYS A 498 -25.75 -1.95 25.02
N SER A 499 -25.62 -1.09 24.00
CA SER A 499 -26.18 0.25 23.93
C SER A 499 -26.86 0.48 22.58
N THR A 500 -27.78 1.43 22.50
CA THR A 500 -28.54 1.75 21.29
C THR A 500 -29.32 0.52 20.78
N MET A 501 -29.83 -0.29 21.70
CA MET A 501 -30.51 -1.54 21.37
C MET A 501 -31.98 -1.29 21.02
N TYR A 502 -32.45 -1.93 19.95
CA TYR A 502 -33.87 -1.95 19.59
C TYR A 502 -34.63 -2.98 20.45
N CYS A 503 -34.12 -4.21 20.54
CA CYS A 503 -34.78 -5.31 21.26
C CYS A 503 -34.85 -5.05 22.77
N HIS A 504 -33.81 -4.44 23.34
CA HIS A 504 -33.69 -4.07 24.76
C HIS A 504 -33.97 -2.58 25.01
N GLY A 505 -34.81 -1.98 24.17
CA GLY A 505 -35.25 -0.59 24.26
C GLY A 505 -36.77 -0.47 24.45
N ASP A 506 -37.36 0.59 23.90
CA ASP A 506 -38.80 0.86 23.96
C ASP A 506 -39.61 0.26 22.79
N GLY A 507 -38.97 -0.58 21.99
CA GLY A 507 -39.56 -1.22 20.81
C GLY A 507 -39.99 -0.25 19.71
N HIS A 508 -39.59 1.02 19.79
CA HIS A 508 -39.90 2.05 18.79
C HIS A 508 -38.64 2.58 18.10
N GLU A 509 -37.63 2.92 18.90
CA GLU A 509 -36.37 3.49 18.44
C GLU A 509 -35.18 2.79 19.13
N PRO A 510 -33.97 2.76 18.53
CA PRO A 510 -32.77 2.20 19.12
C PRO A 510 -32.30 3.02 20.34
N SER A 511 -32.87 2.74 21.51
CA SER A 511 -32.72 3.55 22.73
C SER A 511 -32.28 2.75 23.95
N GLY A 512 -32.25 1.43 23.82
CA GLY A 512 -31.98 0.50 24.90
C GLY A 512 -30.53 0.48 25.37
N THR A 513 -30.32 0.22 26.65
CA THR A 513 -29.02 -0.12 27.22
C THR A 513 -29.22 -1.24 28.22
N ILE A 514 -28.43 -2.31 28.10
CA ILE A 514 -28.62 -3.54 28.87
C ILE A 514 -27.26 -4.20 29.14
N ALA A 515 -27.07 -4.72 30.35
CA ALA A 515 -25.94 -5.60 30.68
C ALA A 515 -26.33 -7.06 30.37
N ASP A 516 -25.37 -7.94 30.11
CA ASP A 516 -25.64 -9.35 29.82
C ASP A 516 -26.31 -10.08 31.00
N ASP A 517 -25.93 -9.74 32.24
CA ASP A 517 -26.49 -10.30 33.48
C ASP A 517 -27.87 -9.72 33.85
N ALA A 518 -28.38 -8.79 33.05
CA ALA A 518 -29.67 -8.17 33.30
C ALA A 518 -30.80 -9.16 32.99
N GLY A 519 -31.72 -9.33 33.95
CA GLY A 519 -32.86 -10.21 33.76
C GLY A 519 -33.74 -9.82 32.56
N ALA A 520 -34.41 -10.81 31.99
CA ALA A 520 -35.26 -10.65 30.80
C ALA A 520 -36.25 -9.47 30.92
N LEU A 521 -36.46 -8.78 29.79
CA LEU A 521 -37.43 -7.70 29.70
C LEU A 521 -38.83 -8.21 30.07
N THR A 522 -39.55 -7.39 30.81
CA THR A 522 -40.99 -7.58 30.99
C THR A 522 -41.74 -6.87 29.88
N CYS A 523 -43.01 -7.22 29.67
CA CYS A 523 -43.88 -6.47 28.75
C CYS A 523 -43.89 -4.96 29.07
N ASP A 524 -43.79 -4.60 30.35
CA ASP A 524 -43.79 -3.21 30.83
C ASP A 524 -42.46 -2.48 30.60
N SER A 525 -41.39 -3.22 30.29
CA SER A 525 -40.05 -2.71 30.01
C SER A 525 -39.88 -2.34 28.53
N CYS A 526 -40.55 -3.06 27.63
CA CYS A 526 -40.48 -2.86 26.18
C CYS A 526 -41.69 -2.07 25.63
N HIS A 527 -42.83 -2.04 26.33
CA HIS A 527 -44.01 -1.27 25.93
C HIS A 527 -44.38 -0.15 26.93
N PRO A 528 -44.97 0.96 26.45
CA PRO A 528 -45.57 1.95 27.35
C PRO A 528 -46.70 1.31 28.17
N THR A 529 -46.60 1.37 29.50
CA THR A 529 -47.57 0.72 30.38
C THR A 529 -48.92 1.45 30.42
N THR A 530 -49.88 0.89 31.16
CA THR A 530 -51.15 1.56 31.52
C THR A 530 -50.97 2.93 32.18
N SER A 531 -49.77 3.28 32.65
CA SER A 531 -49.43 4.61 33.18
C SER A 531 -49.07 5.63 32.09
N ASN A 532 -48.75 5.20 30.87
CA ASN A 532 -48.45 6.05 29.71
C ASN A 532 -49.20 5.59 28.44
N GLN A 533 -50.53 5.47 28.54
CA GLN A 533 -51.40 4.97 27.46
C GLN A 533 -51.35 5.79 26.16
N GLN A 534 -50.85 7.02 26.21
CA GLN A 534 -50.77 7.93 25.07
C GLN A 534 -49.60 7.62 24.13
N ALA A 535 -48.61 6.87 24.60
CA ALA A 535 -47.46 6.44 23.81
C ALA A 535 -47.71 5.10 23.08
N MET A 536 -48.80 4.38 23.39
CA MET A 536 -49.16 3.14 22.68
C MET A 536 -49.84 3.44 21.35
N SER A 537 -49.40 2.79 20.28
CA SER A 537 -49.99 2.95 18.94
C SER A 537 -51.32 2.20 18.79
N GLY A 538 -52.19 2.67 17.87
CA GLY A 538 -53.45 1.99 17.55
C GLY A 538 -54.54 2.12 18.63
N THR A 539 -55.33 1.06 18.84
CA THR A 539 -56.51 1.07 19.73
C THR A 539 -56.22 0.57 21.17
N HIS A 540 -54.96 0.36 21.53
CA HIS A 540 -54.55 -0.19 22.83
C HIS A 540 -55.10 0.60 24.03
N ALA A 541 -55.03 1.94 23.97
CA ALA A 541 -55.61 2.79 25.02
C ALA A 541 -57.12 2.54 25.22
N SER A 542 -57.86 2.23 24.15
CA SER A 542 -59.28 1.89 24.22
C SER A 542 -59.51 0.55 24.91
N HIS A 543 -58.79 -0.50 24.51
CA HIS A 543 -58.95 -1.84 25.11
C HIS A 543 -58.52 -1.87 26.58
N LEU A 544 -57.44 -1.17 26.94
CA LEU A 544 -57.00 -1.05 28.33
C LEU A 544 -58.02 -0.28 29.19
N SER A 545 -58.67 0.75 28.63
CA SER A 545 -59.75 1.47 29.32
C SER A 545 -61.01 0.62 29.54
N GLU A 546 -61.17 -0.46 28.77
CA GLU A 546 -62.24 -1.45 28.90
C GLU A 546 -61.88 -2.62 29.83
N GLY A 547 -60.67 -2.63 30.40
CA GLY A 547 -60.19 -3.64 31.36
C GLY A 547 -59.68 -4.92 30.73
N ILE A 548 -59.44 -4.94 29.42
CA ILE A 548 -58.85 -6.07 28.68
C ILE A 548 -57.34 -6.12 28.99
N THR A 549 -56.85 -7.29 29.37
CA THR A 549 -55.43 -7.54 29.68
C THR A 549 -54.63 -7.87 28.41
N CYS A 550 -53.32 -7.60 28.43
CA CYS A 550 -52.44 -7.88 27.29
C CYS A 550 -52.49 -9.37 26.88
N SER A 551 -52.55 -10.28 27.85
CA SER A 551 -52.64 -11.73 27.63
C SER A 551 -53.92 -12.18 26.93
N GLU A 552 -54.99 -11.40 26.97
CA GLU A 552 -56.24 -11.73 26.28
C GLU A 552 -56.18 -11.44 24.77
N CYS A 553 -55.20 -10.64 24.32
CA CYS A 553 -54.99 -10.31 22.91
C CYS A 553 -53.65 -10.82 22.34
N HIS A 554 -52.65 -11.03 23.21
CA HIS A 554 -51.27 -11.40 22.85
C HIS A 554 -50.82 -12.70 23.53
N ALA A 555 -51.72 -13.67 23.72
CA ALA A 555 -51.29 -15.00 24.14
C ALA A 555 -50.26 -15.57 23.14
N PRO A 556 -49.23 -16.31 23.60
CA PRO A 556 -48.18 -16.87 22.74
C PRO A 556 -48.74 -17.79 21.64
#